data_AF-G3MHF1-F1
#
_entry.id   AF-G3MHF1-F1
#
_cell.length_a   1.000
_cell.length_b   1.000
_cell.length_c   1.000
_cell.angle_alpha   90.00
_cell.angle_beta   90.00
_cell.angle_gamma   90.00
#
_symmetry.space_group_name_H-M   'P 1'
#
loop_
_entity.id
_entity.type
_entity.pdbx_description
1 polymer ?
#
loop_
_entity_poly.entity_id
_entity_poly.type
_entity_poly.pdbx_seq_one_letter_code
_entity_poly.pdbx_strand_id
1 'polypeptide(L)'
;KGVCFDAHGVVFKLSSRKVYTASAERLPTEKRSKMPPLNLGDPFPNFTCDTTVGTIDFHEWLGNSWAILFSHPADYTPVCTTELARAAQLAHVFEEKGVKLIALSCDSVESHHGWIKDIEAFGELPDGPFPYPIIADEKREIAVQLGMLDPVEKDKEGLPLTCRAVFIIGPDKKMKLSMLYPATTGRNFDEVLRATDSLLVTETRKVATPAGWKKGTPCMVLPTVTDEEIPKLFPTGIKEYPVPSGKKYLRTTMD
;
A
#
# COMPACT_ATOMS: atom_id res chain seq x y z
N LYS A 1 19.33 -28.57 40.98
CA LYS A 1 20.72 -28.37 41.47
C LYS A 1 21.61 -28.19 40.25
N GLY A 2 21.99 -26.96 39.94
CA GLY A 2 22.89 -26.62 38.84
C GLY A 2 23.35 -25.19 39.05
N VAL A 3 24.66 -25.00 39.21
CA VAL A 3 25.31 -23.70 39.44
C VAL A 3 26.26 -23.49 38.26
N CYS A 4 26.10 -22.38 37.54
CA CYS A 4 27.09 -21.91 36.57
C CYS A 4 27.90 -20.79 37.23
N PHE A 5 29.21 -20.78 36.98
CA PHE A 5 30.15 -19.76 37.47
C PHE A 5 30.64 -18.91 36.29
N ASP A 6 30.77 -17.60 36.50
CA ASP A 6 31.60 -16.73 35.67
C ASP A 6 32.78 -16.16 36.48
N ALA A 7 33.78 -15.63 35.78
CA ALA A 7 35.13 -15.38 36.26
C ALA A 7 35.30 -14.19 37.22
N HIS A 8 34.23 -13.64 37.82
CA HIS A 8 34.31 -12.50 38.73
C HIS A 8 33.63 -12.70 40.10
N GLY A 9 33.25 -13.93 40.47
CA GLY A 9 33.00 -14.29 41.87
C GLY A 9 31.81 -13.60 42.55
N VAL A 10 30.79 -13.17 41.81
CA VAL A 10 29.56 -12.58 42.39
C VAL A 10 28.46 -13.64 42.50
N VAL A 11 28.02 -13.89 43.74
CA VAL A 11 26.91 -14.82 44.03
C VAL A 11 25.56 -14.10 43.82
N PHE A 12 24.85 -14.42 42.74
CA PHE A 12 23.44 -14.02 42.60
C PHE A 12 22.50 -15.05 43.21
N LYS A 13 21.73 -14.62 44.22
CA LYS A 13 20.66 -15.42 44.83
C LYS A 13 19.44 -15.38 43.92
N LEU A 14 19.11 -16.51 43.28
CA LEU A 14 17.87 -16.67 42.53
C LEU A 14 16.68 -16.55 43.49
N SER A 15 16.00 -15.42 43.47
CA SER A 15 14.70 -15.22 44.12
C SER A 15 13.62 -15.94 43.29
N SER A 16 12.84 -16.77 43.97
CA SER A 16 11.73 -17.55 43.43
C SER A 16 10.71 -16.67 42.71
N ARG A 17 10.47 -16.97 41.43
CA ARG A 17 9.38 -16.40 40.61
C ARG A 17 8.03 -16.62 41.30
N LYS A 18 7.28 -15.54 41.56
CA LYS A 18 5.81 -15.59 41.59
C LYS A 18 5.34 -15.41 40.15
N VAL A 19 4.94 -16.51 39.52
CA VAL A 19 4.17 -16.48 38.28
C VAL A 19 2.75 -16.10 38.68
N TYR A 20 2.34 -14.86 38.40
CA TYR A 20 0.94 -14.48 38.42
C TYR A 20 0.30 -15.04 37.15
N THR A 21 -0.39 -16.18 37.26
CA THR A 21 -1.30 -16.63 36.22
C THR A 21 -2.57 -15.79 36.33
N ALA A 22 -2.64 -14.70 35.56
CA ALA A 22 -3.91 -14.04 35.29
C ALA A 22 -4.72 -15.00 34.41
N SER A 23 -5.83 -15.54 34.93
CA SER A 23 -6.79 -16.27 34.13
C SER A 23 -7.42 -15.28 33.14
N ALA A 24 -7.06 -15.41 31.87
CA ALA A 24 -7.78 -14.77 30.79
C ALA A 24 -9.16 -15.43 30.71
N GLU A 25 -10.14 -14.86 31.42
CA GLU A 25 -11.54 -15.09 31.12
C GLU A 25 -11.79 -14.63 29.68
N ARG A 26 -11.97 -15.60 28.78
CA ARG A 26 -12.26 -15.34 27.38
C ARG A 26 -13.66 -14.76 27.30
N LEU A 27 -13.74 -13.48 26.94
CA LEU A 27 -14.98 -12.86 26.48
C LEU A 27 -15.58 -13.69 25.32
N PRO A 28 -16.91 -13.75 25.18
CA PRO A 28 -17.56 -14.59 24.17
C PRO A 28 -17.14 -14.12 22.77
N THR A 29 -16.64 -15.05 21.96
CA THR A 29 -16.40 -14.83 20.54
C THR A 29 -17.74 -14.75 19.82
N GLU A 30 -18.41 -13.61 19.91
CA GLU A 30 -19.43 -13.27 18.92
C GLU A 30 -18.76 -13.22 17.54
N LYS A 31 -19.49 -13.72 16.54
CA LYS A 31 -19.07 -13.90 15.15
C LYS A 31 -18.48 -12.61 14.59
N ARG A 32 -17.16 -12.39 14.76
CA ARG A 32 -16.39 -11.59 13.81
C ARG A 32 -16.58 -12.30 12.48
N SER A 33 -17.36 -11.69 11.59
CA SER A 33 -17.26 -11.95 10.16
C SER A 33 -15.78 -11.84 9.83
N LYS A 34 -15.08 -12.98 9.76
CA LYS A 34 -13.71 -13.03 9.26
C LYS A 34 -13.84 -12.81 7.77
N MET A 35 -13.97 -11.55 7.36
CA MET A 35 -13.74 -11.22 5.97
C MET A 35 -12.32 -11.70 5.65
N PRO A 36 -12.16 -12.57 4.65
CA PRO A 36 -10.84 -13.07 4.28
C PRO A 36 -9.96 -11.88 3.87
N PRO A 37 -8.64 -11.96 4.12
CA PRO A 37 -7.73 -10.91 3.66
C PRO A 37 -7.84 -10.77 2.13
N LEU A 38 -7.82 -9.52 1.65
CA LEU A 38 -7.89 -9.21 0.23
C LEU A 38 -6.63 -9.69 -0.49
N ASN A 39 -6.78 -10.51 -1.53
CA ASN A 39 -5.68 -11.07 -2.31
C ASN A 39 -5.59 -10.43 -3.70
N LEU A 40 -4.43 -10.57 -4.33
CA LEU A 40 -4.22 -10.08 -5.70
C LEU A 40 -5.26 -10.69 -6.65
N GLY A 41 -5.94 -9.85 -7.41
CA GLY A 41 -7.00 -10.24 -8.33
C GLY A 41 -8.40 -10.32 -7.73
N ASP A 42 -8.54 -10.20 -6.41
CA ASP A 42 -9.86 -10.13 -5.77
C ASP A 42 -10.56 -8.81 -6.16
N PRO A 43 -11.89 -8.83 -6.36
CA PRO A 43 -12.68 -7.60 -6.48
C PRO A 43 -12.48 -6.72 -5.24
N PHE A 44 -12.10 -5.48 -5.46
CA PHE A 44 -11.99 -4.49 -4.40
C PHE A 44 -13.41 -4.13 -3.93
N PRO A 45 -13.66 -4.07 -2.60
CA PRO A 45 -14.98 -3.78 -2.08
C PRO A 45 -15.56 -2.48 -2.63
N ASN A 46 -16.86 -2.45 -2.89
CA ASN A 46 -17.57 -1.20 -3.11
C ASN A 46 -18.14 -0.71 -1.78
N PHE A 47 -17.85 0.53 -1.43
CA PHE A 47 -18.34 1.19 -0.22
C PHE A 47 -18.77 2.61 -0.55
N THR A 48 -19.72 3.10 0.23
CA THR A 48 -20.11 4.51 0.24
C THR A 48 -19.42 5.18 1.42
N CYS A 49 -18.72 6.29 1.21
CA CYS A 49 -17.98 6.97 2.27
C CYS A 49 -18.00 8.49 2.09
N ASP A 50 -17.86 9.20 3.21
CA ASP A 50 -17.71 10.65 3.23
C ASP A 50 -16.25 11.01 3.01
N THR A 51 -16.04 12.05 2.20
CA THR A 51 -14.72 12.55 1.83
C THR A 51 -14.67 14.07 1.85
N THR A 52 -13.48 14.63 1.71
CA THR A 52 -13.26 16.07 1.54
C THR A 52 -13.92 16.69 0.29
N VAL A 53 -14.47 15.88 -0.63
CA VAL A 53 -15.22 16.36 -1.81
C VAL A 53 -16.68 15.91 -1.79
N GLY A 54 -17.19 15.48 -0.63
CA GLY A 54 -18.53 14.95 -0.43
C GLY A 54 -18.58 13.43 -0.38
N THR A 55 -19.78 12.88 -0.28
CA THR A 55 -20.01 11.43 -0.24
C THR A 55 -19.78 10.80 -1.62
N ILE A 56 -19.05 9.69 -1.67
CA ILE A 56 -18.78 8.94 -2.91
C ILE A 56 -19.21 7.48 -2.78
N ASP A 57 -19.66 6.87 -3.88
CA ASP A 57 -19.59 5.42 -4.10
C ASP A 57 -18.24 5.10 -4.74
N PHE A 58 -17.46 4.18 -4.14
CA PHE A 58 -16.08 3.94 -4.55
C PHE A 58 -15.97 3.45 -6.00
N HIS A 59 -16.86 2.58 -6.46
CA HIS A 59 -16.81 2.01 -7.82
C HIS A 59 -17.27 3.02 -8.87
N GLU A 60 -18.28 3.82 -8.55
CA GLU A 60 -18.71 4.94 -9.40
C GLU A 60 -17.62 6.01 -9.51
N TRP A 61 -17.02 6.41 -8.37
CA TRP A 61 -15.90 7.35 -8.35
C TRP A 61 -14.69 6.83 -9.12
N LEU A 62 -14.37 5.54 -9.00
CA LEU A 62 -13.30 4.89 -9.75
C LEU A 62 -13.57 4.94 -11.26
N GLY A 63 -14.80 4.62 -11.68
CA GLY A 63 -15.19 4.60 -13.10
C GLY A 63 -14.34 3.60 -13.90
N ASN A 64 -13.82 4.02 -15.06
CA ASN A 64 -12.92 3.18 -15.88
C ASN A 64 -11.43 3.52 -15.69
N SER A 65 -11.09 4.24 -14.62
CA SER A 65 -9.71 4.63 -14.31
C SER A 65 -9.01 3.56 -13.47
N TRP A 66 -7.68 3.68 -13.38
CA TRP A 66 -6.93 3.08 -12.28
C TRP A 66 -7.10 3.94 -11.02
N ALA A 67 -6.89 3.35 -9.84
CA ALA A 67 -6.77 4.14 -8.61
C ALA A 67 -5.72 3.61 -7.64
N ILE A 68 -5.26 4.51 -6.79
CA ILE A 68 -4.42 4.21 -5.64
C ILE A 68 -5.16 4.71 -4.40
N LEU A 69 -5.60 3.77 -3.57
CA LEU A 69 -6.10 4.04 -2.23
C LEU A 69 -4.94 3.89 -1.26
N PHE A 70 -4.67 4.92 -0.45
CA PHE A 70 -3.60 4.86 0.54
C PHE A 70 -4.03 5.43 1.88
N SER A 71 -3.80 4.68 2.97
CA SER A 71 -4.22 5.10 4.30
C SER A 71 -3.11 5.79 5.08
N HIS A 72 -3.45 6.58 6.08
CA HIS A 72 -2.51 7.12 7.06
C HIS A 72 -3.09 7.03 8.49
N PRO A 73 -2.24 6.85 9.53
CA PRO A 73 -2.73 6.66 10.88
C PRO A 73 -3.64 7.76 11.41
N ALA A 74 -3.21 9.01 11.32
CA ALA A 74 -3.96 10.16 11.81
C ALA A 74 -3.50 11.47 11.16
N ASP A 75 -4.43 12.40 11.02
CA ASP A 75 -4.17 13.79 10.68
C ASP A 75 -3.25 14.47 11.70
N TYR A 76 -2.65 15.60 11.33
CA TYR A 76 -1.76 16.39 12.19
C TYR A 76 -0.56 15.61 12.76
N THR A 77 -0.08 14.60 12.03
CA THR A 77 1.12 13.83 12.40
C THR A 77 2.25 14.01 11.37
N PRO A 78 3.52 14.09 11.82
CA PRO A 78 4.60 14.60 10.99
C PRO A 78 4.86 13.76 9.75
N VAL A 79 4.99 12.43 9.90
CA VAL A 79 5.27 11.54 8.77
C VAL A 79 4.12 11.56 7.77
N CYS A 80 2.86 11.56 8.24
CA CYS A 80 1.70 11.61 7.37
C CYS A 80 1.67 12.91 6.54
N THR A 81 2.02 14.05 7.14
CA THR A 81 2.09 15.33 6.41
C THR A 81 3.10 15.24 5.26
N THR A 82 4.28 14.65 5.52
CA THR A 82 5.29 14.48 4.47
C THR A 82 4.83 13.58 3.33
N GLU A 83 4.08 12.53 3.63
CA GLU A 83 3.60 11.56 2.65
C GLU A 83 2.49 12.12 1.77
N LEU A 84 1.49 12.76 2.36
CA LEU A 84 0.38 13.34 1.61
C LEU A 84 0.86 14.53 0.77
N ALA A 85 1.79 15.34 1.28
CA ALA A 85 2.44 16.38 0.49
C ALA A 85 3.15 15.79 -0.73
N ARG A 86 3.93 14.71 -0.55
CA ARG A 86 4.61 14.04 -1.67
C ARG A 86 3.63 13.43 -2.67
N ALA A 87 2.53 12.84 -2.21
CA ALA A 87 1.47 12.33 -3.06
C ALA A 87 0.83 13.45 -3.89
N ALA A 88 0.62 14.62 -3.29
CA ALA A 88 0.02 15.78 -3.95
C ALA A 88 0.95 16.38 -5.00
N GLN A 89 2.25 16.50 -4.70
CA GLN A 89 3.26 16.88 -5.68
C GLN A 89 3.31 15.94 -6.89
N LEU A 90 3.03 14.64 -6.70
CA LEU A 90 3.01 13.64 -7.76
C LEU A 90 1.63 13.44 -8.41
N ALA A 91 0.57 14.10 -7.93
CA ALA A 91 -0.80 13.81 -8.35
C ALA A 91 -0.99 13.99 -9.86
N HIS A 92 -0.44 15.06 -10.43
CA HIS A 92 -0.47 15.30 -11.88
C HIS A 92 0.18 14.17 -12.69
N VAL A 93 1.28 13.59 -12.19
CA VAL A 93 1.98 12.47 -12.85
C VAL A 93 1.11 11.20 -12.87
N PHE A 94 0.34 10.97 -11.81
CA PHE A 94 -0.63 9.87 -11.76
C PHE A 94 -1.84 10.14 -12.67
N GLU A 95 -2.35 11.37 -12.67
CA GLU A 95 -3.46 11.78 -13.52
C GLU A 95 -3.15 11.63 -15.02
N GLU A 96 -1.96 12.04 -15.46
CA GLU A 96 -1.48 11.85 -16.85
C GLU A 96 -1.47 10.39 -17.29
N LYS A 97 -1.42 9.45 -16.34
CA LYS A 97 -1.46 8.00 -16.57
C LYS A 97 -2.87 7.41 -16.45
N GLY A 98 -3.88 8.23 -16.18
CA GLY A 98 -5.25 7.78 -15.92
C GLY A 98 -5.42 7.11 -14.56
N VAL A 99 -4.61 7.48 -13.56
CA VAL A 99 -4.62 6.93 -12.21
C VAL A 99 -5.15 7.98 -11.23
N LYS A 100 -6.22 7.65 -10.50
CA LYS A 100 -6.80 8.50 -9.46
C LYS A 100 -6.15 8.21 -8.10
N LEU A 101 -5.87 9.26 -7.33
CA LEU A 101 -5.42 9.12 -5.94
C LEU A 101 -6.60 9.30 -4.98
N ILE A 102 -6.59 8.59 -3.85
CA ILE A 102 -7.51 8.78 -2.74
C ILE A 102 -6.84 8.38 -1.42
N ALA A 103 -6.85 9.28 -0.45
CA ALA A 103 -6.30 9.04 0.88
C ALA A 103 -7.39 8.56 1.86
N LEU A 104 -7.02 8.02 3.01
CA LEU A 104 -7.96 7.58 4.05
C LEU A 104 -7.32 7.62 5.45
N SER A 105 -8.03 8.16 6.43
CA SER A 105 -7.76 7.86 7.85
C SER A 105 -9.06 7.69 8.62
N CYS A 106 -8.95 7.51 9.93
CA CYS A 106 -10.09 7.40 10.84
C CYS A 106 -10.50 8.75 11.44
N ASP A 107 -9.91 9.85 11.00
CA ASP A 107 -10.32 11.20 11.41
C ASP A 107 -11.57 11.65 10.64
N SER A 108 -12.17 12.75 11.08
CA SER A 108 -13.36 13.33 10.46
C SER A 108 -13.04 14.16 9.22
N VAL A 109 -14.02 14.37 8.35
CA VAL A 109 -13.88 15.26 7.19
C VAL A 109 -13.49 16.70 7.59
N GLU A 110 -13.99 17.18 8.73
CA GLU A 110 -13.62 18.50 9.27
C GLU A 110 -12.12 18.57 9.62
N SER A 111 -11.59 17.52 10.27
CA SER A 111 -10.15 17.40 10.55
C SER A 111 -9.34 17.42 9.25
N HIS A 112 -9.74 16.64 8.26
CA HIS A 112 -9.05 16.60 6.97
C HIS A 112 -8.98 17.98 6.30
N HIS A 113 -10.08 18.73 6.27
CA HIS A 113 -10.09 20.08 5.69
C HIS A 113 -9.18 21.06 6.43
N GLY A 114 -9.11 20.96 7.75
CA GLY A 114 -8.17 21.76 8.54
C GLY A 114 -6.73 21.41 8.22
N TRP A 115 -6.41 20.11 8.18
CA TRP A 115 -5.05 19.60 8.01
C TRP A 115 -4.52 19.72 6.58
N ILE A 116 -5.38 19.71 5.55
CA ILE A 116 -4.99 19.95 4.16
C ILE A 116 -4.16 21.23 4.01
N LYS A 117 -4.47 22.29 4.77
CA LYS A 117 -3.70 23.54 4.76
C LYS A 117 -2.26 23.37 5.21
N ASP A 118 -2.02 22.51 6.20
CA ASP A 118 -0.67 22.19 6.68
C ASP A 118 0.10 21.35 5.65
N ILE A 119 -0.60 20.44 4.97
CA ILE A 119 -0.02 19.62 3.88
C ILE A 119 0.37 20.52 2.71
N GLU A 120 -0.51 21.43 2.29
CA GLU A 120 -0.27 22.41 1.23
C GLU A 120 0.92 23.30 1.57
N ALA A 121 0.96 23.83 2.80
CA ALA A 121 2.06 24.67 3.26
C ALA A 121 3.41 23.93 3.33
N PHE A 122 3.43 22.71 3.86
CA PHE A 122 4.66 21.90 3.95
C PHE A 122 5.13 21.43 2.57
N GLY A 123 4.19 21.03 1.70
CA GLY A 123 4.47 20.52 0.37
C GLY A 123 4.80 21.60 -0.66
N GLU A 124 4.70 22.87 -0.28
CA GLU A 124 4.82 24.03 -1.19
C GLU A 124 3.94 23.85 -2.43
N LEU A 125 2.70 23.39 -2.22
CA LEU A 125 1.78 23.09 -3.31
C LEU A 125 1.34 24.39 -4.00
N PRO A 126 1.14 24.38 -5.33
CA PRO A 126 0.65 25.55 -6.05
C PRO A 126 -0.78 25.90 -5.59
N ASP A 127 -1.14 27.17 -5.71
CA ASP A 127 -2.51 27.63 -5.44
C ASP A 127 -3.52 26.84 -6.29
N GLY A 128 -4.58 26.34 -5.64
CA GLY A 128 -5.61 25.56 -6.31
C GLY A 128 -6.32 24.60 -5.36
N PRO A 129 -7.26 23.79 -5.88
CA PRO A 129 -7.87 22.74 -5.09
C PRO A 129 -6.86 21.63 -4.77
N PHE A 130 -6.95 21.08 -3.57
CA PHE A 130 -6.17 19.90 -3.18
C PHE A 130 -6.47 18.72 -4.15
N PRO A 131 -5.46 18.02 -4.68
CA PRO A 131 -5.60 17.25 -5.92
C PRO A 131 -6.28 15.89 -5.77
N TYR A 132 -6.60 15.45 -4.55
CA TYR A 132 -7.29 14.18 -4.32
C TYR A 132 -8.13 14.20 -3.04
N PRO A 133 -9.21 13.39 -2.98
CA PRO A 133 -10.03 13.29 -1.78
C PRO A 133 -9.32 12.53 -0.64
N ILE A 134 -9.71 12.86 0.60
CA ILE A 134 -9.37 12.11 1.81
C ILE A 134 -10.67 11.54 2.39
N ILE A 135 -10.75 10.22 2.54
CA ILE A 135 -11.89 9.50 3.12
C ILE A 135 -11.83 9.59 4.65
N ALA A 136 -12.97 9.92 5.25
CA ALA A 136 -13.19 9.83 6.70
C ALA A 136 -13.79 8.45 7.05
N ASP A 137 -13.01 7.58 7.67
CA ASP A 137 -13.43 6.26 8.16
C ASP A 137 -13.52 6.24 9.69
N GLU A 138 -14.28 7.18 10.27
CA GLU A 138 -14.42 7.34 11.72
C GLU A 138 -14.91 6.06 12.42
N LYS A 139 -15.68 5.21 11.71
CA LYS A 139 -16.19 3.94 12.23
C LYS A 139 -15.22 2.76 12.04
N ARG A 140 -14.10 2.96 11.35
CA ARG A 140 -13.10 1.94 11.02
C ARG A 140 -13.68 0.79 10.18
N GLU A 141 -14.79 1.01 9.49
CA GLU A 141 -15.48 -0.05 8.74
C GLU A 141 -14.65 -0.45 7.53
N ILE A 142 -14.13 0.54 6.79
CA ILE A 142 -13.26 0.32 5.63
C ILE A 142 -11.91 -0.22 6.12
N ALA A 143 -11.38 0.32 7.22
CA ALA A 143 -10.12 -0.12 7.81
C ALA A 143 -10.13 -1.59 8.25
N VAL A 144 -11.20 -2.04 8.88
CA VAL A 144 -11.42 -3.44 9.23
C VAL A 144 -11.60 -4.28 7.96
N GLN A 145 -12.38 -3.80 7.00
CA GLN A 145 -12.67 -4.52 5.76
C GLN A 145 -11.42 -4.77 4.91
N LEU A 146 -10.54 -3.78 4.81
CA LEU A 146 -9.30 -3.88 4.03
C LEU A 146 -8.12 -4.43 4.85
N GLY A 147 -8.34 -4.76 6.12
CA GLY A 147 -7.29 -5.32 6.98
C GLY A 147 -6.13 -4.36 7.22
N MET A 148 -6.39 -3.06 7.27
CA MET A 148 -5.37 -2.01 7.35
C MET A 148 -5.28 -1.34 8.73
N LEU A 149 -5.80 -1.95 9.79
CA LEU A 149 -5.60 -1.46 11.15
C LEU A 149 -4.17 -1.74 11.64
N ASP A 150 -3.54 -0.74 12.23
CA ASP A 150 -2.26 -0.90 12.91
C ASP A 150 -2.47 -1.67 14.24
N PRO A 151 -1.65 -2.68 14.54
CA PRO A 151 -1.82 -3.48 15.75
C PRO A 151 -1.48 -2.73 17.05
N VAL A 152 -0.75 -1.62 16.97
CA VAL A 152 -0.22 -0.89 18.14
C VAL A 152 -0.83 0.51 18.24
N GLU A 153 -0.92 1.22 17.12
CA GLU A 153 -1.37 2.62 17.13
C GLU A 153 -2.86 2.76 17.41
N LYS A 154 -3.18 3.68 18.32
CA LYS A 154 -4.55 3.93 18.80
C LYS A 154 -4.79 5.42 18.97
N ASP A 155 -6.05 5.82 18.84
CA ASP A 155 -6.49 7.17 19.21
C ASP A 155 -6.53 7.36 20.74
N LYS A 156 -6.98 8.54 21.16
CA LYS A 156 -7.06 8.93 22.58
C LYS A 156 -8.05 8.06 23.36
N GLU A 157 -9.05 7.54 22.67
CA GLU A 157 -10.11 6.66 23.16
C GLU A 157 -9.67 5.18 23.18
N GLY A 158 -8.46 4.88 22.67
CA GLY A 158 -7.87 3.54 22.65
C GLY A 158 -8.35 2.66 21.49
N LEU A 159 -9.02 3.24 20.49
CA LEU A 159 -9.45 2.55 19.27
C LEU A 159 -8.29 2.49 18.26
N PRO A 160 -8.11 1.36 17.55
CA PRO A 160 -7.06 1.22 16.55
C PRO A 160 -7.17 2.25 15.43
N LEU A 161 -6.01 2.72 14.96
CA LEU A 161 -5.86 3.57 13.78
C LEU A 161 -5.44 2.74 12.57
N THR A 162 -5.47 3.32 11.37
CA THR A 162 -4.93 2.62 10.19
C THR A 162 -3.40 2.58 10.22
N CYS A 163 -2.82 1.56 9.62
CA CYS A 163 -1.42 1.53 9.23
C CYS A 163 -1.20 2.38 7.95
N ARG A 164 0.00 2.35 7.38
CA ARG A 164 0.31 3.01 6.11
C ARG A 164 0.09 2.04 4.95
N ALA A 165 -1.17 1.74 4.64
CA ALA A 165 -1.52 0.85 3.55
C ALA A 165 -1.50 1.57 2.19
N VAL A 166 -1.22 0.83 1.13
CA VAL A 166 -1.40 1.25 -0.26
C VAL A 166 -2.05 0.10 -1.01
N PHE A 167 -3.09 0.40 -1.77
CA PHE A 167 -3.76 -0.52 -2.68
C PHE A 167 -3.79 0.10 -4.07
N ILE A 168 -3.35 -0.63 -5.09
CA ILE A 168 -3.50 -0.23 -6.50
C ILE A 168 -4.62 -1.06 -7.10
N ILE A 169 -5.64 -0.39 -7.63
CA ILE A 169 -6.88 -0.96 -8.14
C ILE A 169 -6.96 -0.72 -9.64
N GLY A 170 -7.23 -1.78 -10.40
CA GLY A 170 -7.42 -1.70 -11.84
C GLY A 170 -8.83 -1.21 -12.24
N PRO A 171 -9.03 -0.86 -13.52
CA PRO A 171 -10.34 -0.45 -14.04
C PRO A 171 -11.38 -1.57 -13.96
N ASP A 172 -10.93 -2.82 -13.91
CA ASP A 172 -11.72 -4.03 -13.66
C ASP A 172 -12.14 -4.22 -12.19
N LYS A 173 -11.93 -3.19 -11.35
CA LYS A 173 -12.22 -3.18 -9.91
C LYS A 173 -11.44 -4.21 -9.11
N LYS A 174 -10.36 -4.78 -9.64
CA LYS A 174 -9.55 -5.78 -8.93
C LYS A 174 -8.33 -5.17 -8.28
N MET A 175 -7.94 -5.68 -7.11
CA MET A 175 -6.67 -5.33 -6.50
C MET A 175 -5.51 -5.88 -7.35
N LYS A 176 -4.59 -5.01 -7.74
CA LYS A 176 -3.41 -5.35 -8.58
C LYS A 176 -2.13 -5.39 -7.79
N LEU A 177 -2.06 -4.64 -6.70
CA LEU A 177 -0.92 -4.59 -5.79
C LEU A 177 -1.36 -4.04 -4.43
N SER A 178 -0.72 -4.50 -3.35
CA SER A 178 -0.82 -3.86 -2.05
C SER A 178 0.55 -3.74 -1.36
N MET A 179 0.69 -2.72 -0.51
CA MET A 179 1.83 -2.54 0.37
C MET A 179 1.32 -2.19 1.78
N LEU A 180 1.91 -2.80 2.81
CA LEU A 180 1.57 -2.53 4.20
C LEU A 180 2.82 -2.07 4.95
N TYR A 181 2.82 -0.82 5.38
CA TYR A 181 3.87 -0.22 6.19
C TYR A 181 3.32 0.09 7.59
N PRO A 182 4.12 -0.09 8.67
CA PRO A 182 3.70 0.35 9.99
C PRO A 182 3.67 1.88 10.08
N ALA A 183 2.99 2.44 11.07
CA ALA A 183 2.99 3.88 11.32
C ALA A 183 4.39 4.50 11.45
N THR A 184 5.38 3.74 11.90
CA THR A 184 6.76 4.20 12.12
C THR A 184 7.59 4.36 10.83
N THR A 185 7.11 3.87 9.69
CA THR A 185 7.91 3.84 8.45
C THR A 185 7.19 4.56 7.32
N GLY A 186 7.63 5.79 7.02
CA GLY A 186 7.15 6.53 5.86
C GLY A 186 7.40 5.79 4.55
N ARG A 187 6.43 5.85 3.64
CA ARG A 187 6.40 5.19 2.33
C ARG A 187 7.26 5.95 1.33
N ASN A 188 7.83 5.18 0.41
CA ASN A 188 8.46 5.73 -0.78
C ASN A 188 7.44 5.87 -1.92
N PHE A 189 6.93 7.07 -2.18
CA PHE A 189 6.00 7.32 -3.27
C PHE A 189 6.61 7.16 -4.67
N ASP A 190 7.94 7.23 -4.81
CA ASP A 190 8.60 6.92 -6.08
C ASP A 190 8.49 5.41 -6.39
N GLU A 191 8.46 4.56 -5.36
CA GLU A 191 8.19 3.12 -5.53
C GLU A 191 6.73 2.87 -5.89
N VAL A 192 5.80 3.61 -5.29
CA VAL A 192 4.37 3.53 -5.66
C VAL A 192 4.19 3.91 -7.14
N LEU A 193 4.85 4.99 -7.58
CA LEU A 193 4.86 5.41 -8.99
C LEU A 193 5.50 4.36 -9.91
N ARG A 194 6.68 3.83 -9.54
CA ARG A 194 7.40 2.80 -10.31
C ARG A 194 6.58 1.51 -10.43
N ALA A 195 5.94 1.07 -9.35
CA ALA A 195 5.07 -0.09 -9.34
C ALA A 195 3.82 0.13 -10.21
N THR A 196 3.24 1.34 -10.18
CA THR A 196 2.14 1.74 -11.06
C THR A 196 2.55 1.69 -12.53
N ASP A 197 3.70 2.27 -12.89
CA ASP A 197 4.24 2.20 -14.26
C ASP A 197 4.46 0.75 -14.71
N SER A 198 4.96 -0.12 -13.83
CA SER A 198 5.11 -1.54 -14.11
C SER A 198 3.76 -2.18 -14.45
N LEU A 199 2.74 -1.98 -13.60
CA LEU A 199 1.41 -2.57 -13.80
C LEU A 199 0.81 -2.15 -15.15
N LEU A 200 0.88 -0.85 -15.47
CA LEU A 200 0.36 -0.30 -16.73
C LEU A 200 1.04 -0.91 -17.96
N VAL A 201 2.36 -1.09 -17.93
CA VAL A 201 3.09 -1.75 -19.03
C VAL A 201 2.71 -3.22 -19.14
N THR A 202 2.68 -3.94 -18.01
CA THR A 202 2.39 -5.40 -18.02
C THR A 202 0.93 -5.73 -18.35
N GLU A 203 0.00 -4.78 -18.19
CA GLU A 203 -1.39 -4.94 -18.59
C GLU A 203 -1.54 -4.93 -20.14
N THR A 204 -0.70 -4.16 -20.83
CA THR A 204 -0.83 -3.91 -22.28
C THR A 204 0.19 -4.66 -23.13
N ARG A 205 1.27 -5.16 -22.53
CA ARG A 205 2.38 -5.85 -23.20
C ARG A 205 2.63 -7.23 -22.61
N LYS A 206 3.08 -8.18 -23.43
CA LYS A 206 3.46 -9.54 -23.00
C LYS A 206 4.86 -9.57 -22.37
N VAL A 207 5.08 -8.70 -21.39
CA VAL A 207 6.36 -8.54 -20.68
C VAL A 207 6.16 -8.58 -19.16
N ALA A 208 7.25 -8.72 -18.43
CA ALA A 208 7.34 -8.53 -16.98
C ALA A 208 8.51 -7.59 -16.65
N THR A 209 8.40 -6.77 -15.61
CA THR A 209 9.49 -5.87 -15.21
C THR A 209 10.50 -6.61 -14.32
N PRO A 210 11.82 -6.54 -14.59
CA PRO A 210 12.84 -7.19 -13.76
C PRO A 210 13.04 -6.48 -12.41
N ALA A 211 13.82 -7.12 -11.52
CA ALA A 211 14.24 -6.51 -10.26
C ALA A 211 14.97 -5.17 -10.50
N GLY A 212 14.59 -4.13 -9.76
CA GLY A 212 15.17 -2.79 -9.91
C GLY A 212 14.79 -2.07 -11.21
N TRP A 213 13.80 -2.56 -11.96
CA TRP A 213 13.34 -1.94 -13.20
C TRP A 213 12.93 -0.49 -13.00
N LYS A 214 13.35 0.36 -13.94
CA LYS A 214 12.92 1.75 -14.07
C LYS A 214 12.23 1.95 -15.42
N LYS A 215 11.28 2.88 -15.48
CA LYS A 215 10.66 3.25 -16.76
C LYS A 215 11.71 3.62 -17.80
N GLY A 216 11.58 3.07 -19.00
CA GLY A 216 12.56 3.24 -20.08
C GLY A 216 13.75 2.27 -20.04
N THR A 217 13.75 1.28 -19.14
CA THR A 217 14.74 0.18 -19.12
C THR A 217 14.12 -1.12 -19.63
N PRO A 218 14.93 -2.09 -20.10
CA PRO A 218 14.42 -3.32 -20.69
C PRO A 218 13.48 -4.10 -19.77
N CYS A 219 12.39 -4.62 -20.33
CA CYS A 219 11.53 -5.59 -19.67
C CYS A 219 11.96 -7.03 -20.02
N MET A 220 11.50 -7.99 -19.22
CA MET A 220 11.59 -9.42 -19.52
C MET A 220 10.44 -9.85 -20.43
N VAL A 221 10.72 -10.61 -21.48
CA VAL A 221 9.68 -11.24 -22.28
C VAL A 221 9.02 -12.36 -21.48
N LEU A 222 7.69 -12.46 -21.49
CA LEU A 222 7.01 -13.52 -20.75
C LEU A 222 7.46 -14.92 -21.24
N PRO A 223 7.63 -15.90 -20.34
CA PRO A 223 8.03 -17.26 -20.72
C PRO A 223 7.03 -17.98 -21.64
N THR A 224 5.78 -17.52 -21.67
CA THR A 224 4.71 -18.07 -22.50
C THR A 224 4.76 -17.61 -23.95
N VAL A 225 5.56 -16.57 -24.27
CA VAL A 225 5.69 -16.08 -25.64
C VAL A 225 6.57 -17.02 -26.45
N THR A 226 6.06 -17.54 -27.55
CA THR A 226 6.81 -18.45 -28.43
C THR A 226 7.73 -17.70 -29.39
N ASP A 227 8.70 -18.39 -29.98
CA ASP A 227 9.66 -17.76 -30.90
C ASP A 227 8.97 -17.19 -32.15
N GLU A 228 7.86 -17.79 -32.57
CA GLU A 228 7.04 -17.35 -33.71
C GLU A 228 6.27 -16.05 -33.43
N GLU A 229 5.92 -15.79 -32.17
CA GLU A 229 5.20 -14.58 -31.76
C GLU A 229 6.11 -13.35 -31.63
N ILE A 230 7.42 -13.56 -31.42
CA ILE A 230 8.39 -12.49 -31.15
C ILE A 230 8.37 -11.38 -32.21
N PRO A 231 8.46 -11.65 -33.53
CA PRO A 231 8.52 -10.58 -34.52
C PRO A 231 7.26 -9.71 -34.56
N LYS A 232 6.12 -10.26 -34.12
CA LYS A 232 4.83 -9.55 -34.04
C LYS A 232 4.71 -8.73 -32.76
N LEU A 233 5.13 -9.29 -31.62
CA LEU A 233 5.00 -8.65 -30.31
C LEU A 233 6.11 -7.65 -30.01
N PHE A 234 7.32 -7.91 -30.50
CA PHE A 234 8.56 -7.17 -30.19
C PHE A 234 9.34 -6.87 -31.48
N PRO A 235 8.84 -5.94 -32.32
CA PRO A 235 9.44 -5.64 -33.63
C PRO A 235 10.82 -4.99 -33.56
N THR A 236 11.20 -4.33 -32.46
CA THR A 236 12.58 -3.85 -32.25
C THR A 236 13.55 -4.97 -31.88
N GLY A 237 13.01 -6.14 -31.56
CA GLY A 237 13.75 -7.36 -31.28
C GLY A 237 13.86 -7.68 -29.80
N ILE A 238 14.50 -8.82 -29.53
CA ILE A 238 14.77 -9.30 -28.19
C ILE A 238 16.26 -9.58 -28.02
N LYS A 239 16.72 -9.56 -26.77
CA LYS A 239 18.05 -10.06 -26.39
C LYS A 239 17.88 -11.32 -25.55
N GLU A 240 18.39 -12.43 -26.05
CA GLU A 240 18.46 -13.69 -25.31
C GLU A 240 19.78 -13.77 -24.54
N TYR A 241 19.73 -14.31 -23.32
CA TYR A 241 20.89 -14.49 -22.48
C TYR A 241 21.16 -16.00 -22.32
N PRO A 242 22.33 -16.50 -22.74
CA PRO A 242 22.68 -17.89 -22.53
C PRO A 242 22.84 -18.18 -21.05
N VAL A 243 22.28 -19.29 -20.59
CA VAL A 243 22.32 -19.72 -19.19
C VAL A 243 22.80 -21.18 -19.10
N PRO A 244 23.43 -21.61 -17.99
CA PRO A 244 23.99 -22.96 -17.87
C PRO A 244 22.99 -24.10 -18.06
N SER A 245 21.69 -23.84 -17.85
CA SER A 245 20.64 -24.85 -18.06
C SER A 245 20.30 -25.12 -19.54
N GLY A 246 20.81 -24.30 -20.47
CA GLY A 246 20.46 -24.36 -21.89
C GLY A 246 19.04 -23.88 -22.22
N LYS A 247 18.23 -23.48 -21.22
CA LYS A 247 16.86 -23.00 -21.42
C LYS A 247 16.83 -21.55 -21.91
N LYS A 248 15.93 -21.25 -22.85
CA LYS A 248 15.77 -19.90 -23.47
C LYS A 248 14.71 -19.03 -22.80
N TYR A 249 14.65 -18.98 -21.47
CA TYR A 249 13.65 -18.18 -20.77
C TYR A 249 14.13 -16.76 -20.44
N LEU A 250 15.46 -16.54 -20.42
CA LEU A 250 16.05 -15.27 -20.04
C LEU A 250 16.17 -14.38 -21.27
N ARG A 251 15.09 -13.64 -21.56
CA ARG A 251 14.93 -12.80 -22.75
C ARG A 251 14.47 -11.41 -22.35
N THR A 252 15.08 -10.36 -22.91
CA THR A 252 14.67 -8.96 -22.66
C THR A 252 14.27 -8.24 -23.93
N THR A 253 13.43 -7.21 -23.81
CA THR A 253 13.03 -6.33 -24.92
C THR A 253 12.88 -4.87 -24.46
N MET A 254 12.98 -3.94 -25.42
CA MET A 254 12.72 -2.50 -25.24
C MET A 254 11.36 -2.05 -25.78
N ASP A 255 10.61 -2.94 -26.45
CA ASP A 255 9.29 -2.69 -27.05
C ASP A 255 8.15 -2.49 -26.02
#